data_AF-A0A225W8J0-F1
#
_entry.id   AF-A0A225W8J0-F1
#
_cell.length_a   1.000
_cell.length_b   1.000
_cell.length_c   1.000
_cell.angle_alpha   90.00
_cell.angle_beta   90.00
_cell.angle_gamma   90.00
#
_symmetry.space_group_name_H-M   'P 1'
#
loop_
_entity.id
_entity.type
_entity.pdbx_description
1 polymer ?
#
loop_
_entity_poly.entity_id
_entity_poly.type
_entity_poly.pdbx_seq_one_letter_code
_entity_poly.pdbx_strand_id
1 'polypeptide(L)' 'MKQKLEGVRINLEKVMAIQLVFQSFVEENEERAYELTANLDDDDRGRDEKLSFEVVLEMIVARLKR' A
#
# COMPACT_ATOMS: atom_id res chain seq x y z
N MET A 1 -3.29 -13.85 -32.32
CA MET A 1 -2.78 -14.46 -31.06
C MET A 1 -1.61 -13.66 -30.50
N LYS A 2 -0.51 -13.48 -31.25
CA LYS A 2 0.70 -12.76 -30.81
C LYS A 2 0.45 -11.34 -30.27
N GLN A 3 -0.35 -10.52 -30.94
CA GLN A 3 -0.72 -9.17 -30.46
C GLN A 3 -1.54 -9.16 -29.17
N LYS A 4 -2.43 -10.14 -28.96
CA LYS A 4 -3.19 -10.25 -27.71
C LYS A 4 -2.28 -10.61 -26.54
N LEU A 5 -1.33 -11.52 -26.78
CA LEU A 5 -0.33 -11.92 -25.79
C LEU A 5 0.59 -10.74 -25.42
N GLU A 6 0.97 -9.94 -26.40
CA GLU A 6 1.75 -8.71 -26.20
C GLU A 6 1.00 -7.70 -25.32
N GLY A 7 -0.30 -7.50 -25.59
CA GLY A 7 -1.15 -6.63 -24.78
C GLY A 7 -1.28 -7.11 -23.33
N VAL A 8 -1.41 -8.43 -23.13
CA VAL A 8 -1.43 -9.02 -21.79
C VAL A 8 -0.09 -8.81 -21.08
N ARG A 9 1.05 -9.01 -21.77
CA ARG A 9 2.38 -8.78 -21.19
C ARG A 9 2.53 -7.32 -20.71
N ILE A 10 2.18 -6.36 -21.56
CA ILE A 10 2.26 -4.92 -21.22
C ILE A 10 1.39 -4.58 -20.01
N ASN A 11 0.18 -5.15 -19.93
CA ASN A 11 -0.70 -4.90 -18.79
C ASN A 11 -0.16 -5.52 -17.50
N LEU A 12 0.43 -6.72 -17.56
CA LEU A 12 1.07 -7.35 -16.41
C LEU A 12 2.29 -6.56 -15.93
N GLU A 13 3.13 -6.05 -16.85
CA GLU A 13 4.26 -5.18 -16.52
C GLU A 13 3.81 -3.92 -15.77
N LYS A 14 2.70 -3.29 -16.20
CA LYS A 14 2.11 -2.13 -15.53
C LYS A 14 1.59 -2.48 -14.13
N VAL A 15 0.90 -3.62 -13.99
CA VAL A 15 0.39 -4.08 -12.69
C VAL A 15 1.54 -4.35 -11.72
N MET A 16 2.61 -5.01 -12.18
CA MET A 16 3.80 -5.26 -11.36
C MET A 16 4.47 -3.96 -10.92
N ALA A 17 4.61 -2.98 -11.80
CA ALA A 17 5.19 -1.68 -11.46
C ALA A 17 4.37 -0.97 -10.37
N ILE A 18 3.03 -1.00 -10.48
CA ILE A 18 2.13 -0.45 -9.46
C ILE A 18 2.30 -1.22 -8.13
N GLN A 19 2.34 -2.55 -8.17
CA GLN A 19 2.51 -3.37 -6.96
C GLN A 19 3.81 -3.04 -6.22
N LEU A 20 4.93 -2.86 -6.93
CA LEU A 20 6.20 -2.49 -6.30
C LEU A 20 6.15 -1.13 -5.60
N VAL A 21 5.51 -0.13 -6.23
CA VAL A 21 5.33 1.20 -5.63
C VAL A 21 4.45 1.12 -4.39
N PHE A 22 3.35 0.37 -4.46
CA PHE A 22 2.46 0.16 -3.31
C PHE A 22 3.17 -0.57 -2.18
N GLN A 23 3.97 -1.59 -2.49
CA GLN A 23 4.71 -2.34 -1.49
C GLN A 23 5.73 -1.45 -0.77
N SER A 24 6.51 -0.66 -1.52
CA SER A 24 7.45 0.30 -0.92
C SER A 24 6.74 1.34 -0.06
N PHE A 25 5.57 1.84 -0.48
CA PHE A 25 4.77 2.77 0.31
C PHE A 25 4.21 2.14 1.59
N VAL A 26 3.79 0.88 1.54
CA VAL A 26 3.33 0.13 2.72
C VAL A 26 4.50 -0.10 3.67
N GLU A 27 5.65 -0.55 3.18
CA GLU A 27 6.86 -0.76 4.00
C GLU A 27 7.29 0.54 4.69
N GLU A 28 7.36 1.67 3.97
CA GLU A 28 7.70 2.98 4.54
C GLU A 28 6.66 3.46 5.57
N ASN A 29 5.38 3.15 5.37
CA ASN A 29 4.33 3.46 6.34
C ASN A 29 4.34 2.53 7.55
N GLU A 30 4.62 1.24 7.38
CA GLU A 30 4.78 0.33 8.49
C GLU A 30 6.00 0.72 9.33
N GLU A 31 7.13 1.05 8.70
CA GLU A 31 8.33 1.56 9.40
C GLU A 31 8.01 2.84 10.19
N ARG A 32 7.36 3.83 9.57
CA ARG A 32 6.91 5.05 10.26
C ARG A 32 5.91 4.77 11.38
N ALA A 33 4.99 3.82 11.19
CA ALA A 33 4.03 3.44 12.21
C ALA A 33 4.74 2.76 13.39
N TYR A 34 5.72 1.89 13.14
CA TYR A 34 6.54 1.29 14.19
C TYR A 34 7.38 2.33 14.94
N GLU A 35 8.00 3.28 14.24
CA GLU A 35 8.72 4.40 14.88
C GLU A 35 7.78 5.26 15.73
N LEU A 36 6.60 5.59 15.19
CA LEU A 36 5.61 6.40 15.91
C LEU A 36 5.07 5.65 17.14
N THR A 37 4.75 4.36 17.00
CA THR A 37 4.31 3.51 18.11
C THR A 37 5.43 3.34 19.13
N ALA A 38 6.69 3.12 18.74
CA ALA A 38 7.80 3.04 19.68
C ALA A 38 8.01 4.35 20.47
N ASN A 39 7.74 5.51 19.86
CA ASN A 39 7.76 6.81 20.53
C ASN A 39 6.50 7.09 21.37
N LEU A 40 5.40 6.35 21.17
CA LEU A 40 4.13 6.50 21.90
C LEU A 40 3.90 5.41 22.97
N ASP A 41 4.54 4.24 22.85
CA ASP A 41 4.44 3.10 23.78
C ASP A 41 5.20 3.34 25.11
N ASP A 42 5.89 4.49 25.21
CA ASP A 42 6.33 5.05 26.51
C ASP A 42 5.14 5.57 27.34
N ASP A 43 3.93 5.79 26.77
CA ASP A 43 2.81 6.36 27.53
C ASP A 43 1.40 5.73 27.31
N ASP A 44 1.11 4.92 26.29
CA ASP A 44 -0.27 4.40 26.13
C ASP A 44 -0.41 3.02 25.45
N ARG A 45 -0.44 1.96 26.26
CA ARG A 45 -0.63 0.54 25.88
C ARG A 45 -2.07 0.21 25.43
N GLY A 46 -2.67 0.98 24.53
CA GLY A 46 -4.07 0.74 24.24
C GLY A 46 -4.65 1.47 23.05
N ARG A 47 -4.27 1.07 21.83
CA ARG A 47 -5.12 1.02 20.62
C ARG A 47 -4.24 0.83 19.39
N ASP A 48 -3.98 -0.42 19.03
CA ASP A 48 -3.42 -0.73 17.71
C ASP A 48 -4.43 -1.55 16.92
N GLU A 49 -5.46 -0.86 16.39
CA GLU A 49 -6.29 -1.41 15.33
C GLU A 49 -5.54 -1.24 14.01
N LYS A 50 -4.70 -2.22 13.68
CA LYS A 50 -3.95 -2.30 12.42
C LYS A 50 -4.94 -2.22 11.25
N LEU A 51 -4.98 -1.08 10.56
CA LEU A 51 -5.90 -0.86 9.44
C LEU A 51 -5.66 -1.90 8.34
N SER A 52 -6.73 -2.56 7.88
CA SER A 52 -6.62 -3.59 6.85
C SER A 52 -6.25 -2.97 5.48
N PHE A 53 -5.58 -3.75 4.65
CA PHE A 53 -5.16 -3.36 3.30
C PHE A 53 -6.31 -2.83 2.44
N GLU A 54 -7.52 -3.35 2.63
CA GLU A 54 -8.74 -2.92 1.92
C GLU A 54 -9.09 -1.46 2.22
N VAL A 55 -9.00 -1.04 3.48
CA VAL A 55 -9.28 0.35 3.91
C VAL A 55 -8.25 1.32 3.33
N VAL A 56 -6.98 0.92 3.28
CA VAL A 56 -5.91 1.72 2.68
C VAL A 56 -6.14 1.90 1.17
N LEU A 57 -6.57 0.85 0.49
CA LEU A 57 -6.92 0.89 -0.93
C LEU A 57 -8.08 1.84 -1.21
N GLU A 58 -9.14 1.77 -0.40
CA GLU A 58 -10.29 2.68 -0.53
C GLU A 58 -9.91 4.15 -0.32
N MET A 59 -9.06 4.45 0.67
CA MET A 59 -8.58 5.82 0.92
C MET A 59 -7.76 6.36 -0.25
N ILE A 60 -6.91 5.53 -0.85
CA ILE A 60 -6.09 5.93 -2.02
C ILE A 60 -6.98 6.18 -3.23
N VAL A 61 -7.95 5.31 -3.50
CA VAL A 61 -8.94 5.49 -4.59
C VAL A 61 -9.76 6.76 -4.39
N ALA A 62 -10.16 7.08 -3.16
CA ALA A 62 -10.91 8.30 -2.85
C ALA A 62 -10.10 9.56 -3.10
N ARG A 63 -8.79 9.56 -2.81
CA ARG A 63 -7.88 10.68 -3.09
C ARG A 63 -7.65 10.91 -4.58
N LEU A 64 -7.59 9.85 -5.38
CA LEU A 64 -7.39 9.94 -6.83
C LEU A 64 -8.64 10.39 -7.60
N LYS A 65 -9.81 10.41 -6.96
CA LYS A 65 -11.07 10.89 -7.54
C LYS A 65 -11.34 12.39 -7.31
N ARG A 66 -10.46 13.09 -6.57
CA ARG A 66 -10.46 14.55 -6.44
C ARG A 66 -9.48 15.18 -7.43
#